data_AF-A0A955BE32-F1
#
_entry.id   AF-A0A955BE32-F1
#
_cell.length_a   1.000
_cell.length_b   1.000
_cell.length_c   1.000
_cell.angle_alpha   90.00
_cell.angle_beta   90.00
_cell.angle_gamma   90.00
#
_symmetry.space_group_name_H-M   'P 1'
#
loop_
_entity.id
_entity.type
_entity.pdbx_description
1 polymer ?
#
loop_
_entity_poly.entity_id
_entity_poly.type
_entity_poly.pdbx_seq_one_letter_code
_entity_poly.pdbx_strand_id
1 'polypeptide(L)'
;MSRRMFRFACWAFAAAAVLAFAADGRAQNNNNNNNNNNGGGGGSLPAGVEVDADGVLRTRVFDRRLNQQRLDAARRNVAPNLARPSKLRMVSLNRLEAAVSERLANGEAPTEEMQFLAGLTRVKYVFYYPETQDIVIAGPAEPYGVDASGRAVGLNSGEAITQLEDLVVALRAFPP
;
A
#
# COMPACT_ATOMS: atom_id res chain seq x y z
N MET A 1 3.59 -42.83 29.55
CA MET A 1 4.05 -42.42 30.89
C MET A 1 5.50 -42.89 31.05
N SER A 2 6.45 -41.97 31.23
CA SER A 2 7.90 -42.19 31.45
C SER A 2 8.71 -42.71 30.24
N ARG A 3 9.95 -42.28 29.90
CA ARG A 3 10.94 -41.38 30.50
C ARG A 3 12.00 -40.99 29.45
N ARG A 4 12.74 -39.92 29.75
CA ARG A 4 13.71 -39.17 28.95
C ARG A 4 15.15 -39.76 28.99
N MET A 5 15.88 -39.65 27.87
CA MET A 5 17.22 -39.00 27.72
C MET A 5 18.50 -39.59 28.38
N PHE A 6 19.52 -39.85 27.53
CA PHE A 6 20.99 -39.90 27.79
C PHE A 6 21.64 -39.79 26.39
N ARG A 7 22.23 -38.68 25.87
CA ARG A 7 23.39 -37.84 26.21
C ARG A 7 24.76 -38.55 26.29
N PHE A 8 25.67 -38.05 25.43
CA PHE A 8 27.14 -38.00 25.47
C PHE A 8 27.98 -39.16 24.87
N ALA A 9 28.67 -38.85 23.77
CA ALA A 9 29.98 -39.41 23.43
C ALA A 9 30.83 -38.35 22.67
N CYS A 10 31.95 -37.99 23.30
CA CYS A 10 33.28 -37.55 22.80
C CYS A 10 33.38 -36.90 21.40
N TRP A 11 33.81 -35.64 21.20
CA TRP A 11 35.14 -35.03 21.45
C TRP A 11 36.34 -35.88 21.00
N ALA A 12 36.97 -35.55 19.85
CA ALA A 12 38.23 -34.76 19.78
C ALA A 12 39.08 -35.02 18.50
N PHE A 13 39.92 -34.00 18.16
CA PHE A 13 41.10 -33.97 17.25
C PHE A 13 40.86 -34.00 15.71
N ALA A 14 41.54 -33.25 14.82
CA ALA A 14 42.49 -32.12 14.88
C ALA A 14 42.87 -31.63 13.45
N ALA A 15 43.40 -30.40 13.38
CA ALA A 15 44.50 -29.90 12.51
C ALA A 15 44.30 -29.55 11.00
N ALA A 16 44.25 -28.23 10.75
CA ALA A 16 45.08 -27.39 9.87
C ALA A 16 45.61 -27.90 8.50
N ALA A 17 45.31 -27.11 7.44
CA ALA A 17 46.25 -26.80 6.36
C ALA A 17 45.86 -25.48 5.65
N VAL A 18 46.74 -24.49 5.75
CA VAL A 18 46.74 -23.22 5.01
C VAL A 18 47.51 -23.43 3.70
N LEU A 19 46.95 -23.03 2.56
CA LEU A 19 47.72 -22.78 1.34
C LEU A 19 47.26 -21.48 0.68
N ALA A 20 48.21 -20.56 0.56
CA ALA A 20 48.10 -19.31 -0.18
C ALA A 20 48.32 -19.58 -1.67
N PHE A 21 47.47 -18.99 -2.52
CA PHE A 21 47.77 -18.74 -3.92
C PHE A 21 47.58 -17.24 -4.18
N ALA A 22 48.66 -16.60 -4.61
CA ALA A 22 48.68 -15.25 -5.16
C ALA A 22 49.06 -15.35 -6.65
N ALA A 23 48.29 -14.72 -7.53
CA ALA A 23 48.74 -14.16 -8.82
C ALA A 23 47.62 -13.35 -9.49
N ASP A 24 47.89 -12.05 -9.60
CA ASP A 24 47.62 -11.09 -10.67
C ASP A 24 46.22 -10.89 -11.28
N GLY A 25 45.77 -9.64 -11.15
CA GLY A 25 44.61 -9.10 -11.83
C GLY A 25 44.83 -8.86 -13.32
N ARG A 26 43.76 -9.09 -14.07
CA ARG A 26 43.44 -8.37 -15.31
C ARG A 26 41.94 -8.12 -15.32
N ALA A 27 41.56 -6.88 -15.00
CA ALA A 27 40.22 -6.38 -15.22
C ALA A 27 40.05 -6.08 -16.73
N GLN A 28 39.25 -6.88 -17.43
CA GLN A 28 38.73 -6.53 -18.75
C GLN A 28 37.34 -5.94 -18.58
N ASN A 29 37.29 -4.62 -18.45
CA ASN A 29 36.05 -3.83 -18.57
C ASN A 29 35.70 -3.73 -20.06
N ASN A 30 34.77 -4.57 -20.51
CA ASN A 30 34.20 -4.48 -21.86
C ASN A 30 32.78 -3.93 -21.73
N ASN A 31 32.69 -2.61 -21.59
CA ASN A 31 31.44 -1.87 -21.65
C ASN A 31 30.96 -1.81 -23.10
N ASN A 32 30.09 -2.75 -23.49
CA ASN A 32 29.34 -2.67 -24.73
C ASN A 32 27.86 -2.42 -24.38
N ASN A 33 27.53 -1.15 -24.09
CA ASN A 33 26.17 -0.72 -23.81
C ASN A 33 25.49 -0.36 -25.14
N ASN A 34 24.87 -1.35 -25.77
CA ASN A 34 24.02 -1.15 -26.94
C ASN A 34 22.57 -0.94 -26.47
N ASN A 35 22.21 0.30 -26.15
CA ASN A 35 20.86 0.67 -25.74
C ASN A 35 20.02 1.00 -26.99
N ASN A 36 19.46 -0.04 -27.62
CA ASN A 36 18.53 0.10 -28.73
C ASN A 36 17.09 0.18 -28.19
N ASN A 37 16.62 1.39 -27.90
CA ASN A 37 15.23 1.64 -27.53
C ASN A 37 14.37 1.72 -28.80
N ASN A 38 13.93 0.56 -29.29
CA ASN A 38 12.96 0.45 -30.36
C ASN A 38 11.55 0.75 -29.80
N GLY A 39 11.11 2.00 -29.95
CA GLY A 39 9.75 2.42 -29.69
C GLY A 39 8.80 1.91 -30.78
N GLY A 40 7.82 1.10 -30.40
CA GLY A 40 6.72 0.73 -31.29
C GLY A 40 5.80 -0.33 -30.68
N GLY A 41 4.57 0.05 -30.31
CA GLY A 41 3.53 -0.90 -29.95
C GLY A 41 2.43 -0.31 -29.08
N GLY A 42 1.37 0.19 -29.72
CA GLY A 42 0.16 0.65 -29.04
C GLY A 42 -0.54 -0.46 -28.25
N GLY A 43 -0.80 -0.20 -26.98
CA GLY A 43 -1.60 -1.05 -26.11
C GLY A 43 -1.91 -0.29 -24.83
N SER A 44 -3.19 -0.09 -24.54
CA SER A 44 -3.74 0.63 -23.37
C SER A 44 -2.90 0.44 -22.09
N LEU A 45 -2.15 1.49 -21.73
CA LEU A 45 -1.37 1.58 -20.50
C LEU A 45 -2.19 2.33 -19.44
N PRO A 46 -2.42 1.77 -18.24
CA PRO A 46 -2.69 2.60 -17.07
C PRO A 46 -1.38 3.36 -16.78
N ALA A 47 -1.29 4.59 -17.28
CA ALA A 47 -0.05 5.33 -17.46
C ALA A 47 0.34 6.18 -16.24
N GLY A 48 1.65 6.26 -15.96
CA GLY A 48 2.26 7.24 -15.06
C GLY A 48 3.55 7.80 -15.67
N VAL A 49 3.84 9.08 -15.42
CA VAL A 49 5.08 9.76 -15.82
C VAL A 49 5.95 9.92 -14.58
N GLU A 50 7.16 9.38 -14.61
CA GLU A 50 8.18 9.62 -13.60
C GLU A 50 9.16 10.68 -14.11
N VAL A 51 9.55 11.60 -13.23
CA VAL A 51 10.61 12.59 -13.47
C VAL A 51 11.84 12.15 -12.67
N ASP A 52 12.94 11.85 -13.37
CA ASP A 52 14.22 11.59 -12.70
C ASP A 52 14.80 12.88 -12.10
N ALA A 53 15.75 12.79 -11.17
CA ALA A 53 16.40 13.95 -10.55
C ALA A 53 17.07 14.88 -11.57
N ASP A 54 17.44 14.33 -12.74
CA ASP A 54 17.98 15.05 -13.89
C ASP A 54 16.90 15.65 -14.83
N GLY A 55 15.62 15.59 -14.44
CA GLY A 55 14.49 16.14 -15.21
C GLY A 55 14.05 15.29 -16.41
N VAL A 56 14.54 14.05 -16.52
CA VAL A 56 14.19 13.14 -17.63
C VAL A 56 12.85 12.46 -17.36
N LEU A 57 11.91 12.58 -18.31
CA LEU A 57 10.59 11.96 -18.23
C LEU A 57 10.66 10.49 -18.69
N ARG A 58 10.14 9.57 -17.88
CA ARG A 58 9.98 8.16 -18.24
C ARG A 58 8.53 7.72 -18.06
N THR A 59 8.00 7.00 -19.05
CA THR A 59 6.70 6.35 -18.94
C THR A 59 6.87 5.01 -18.23
N ARG A 60 6.17 4.82 -17.10
CA ARG A 60 6.12 3.53 -16.39
C ARG A 60 4.93 2.71 -16.88
N VAL A 61 5.22 1.46 -17.21
CA VAL A 61 4.23 0.43 -17.53
C VAL A 61 4.20 -0.56 -16.38
N PHE A 62 3.05 -0.70 -15.72
CA PHE A 62 2.86 -1.69 -14.66
C PHE A 62 2.31 -2.99 -15.23
N ASP A 63 2.87 -4.13 -14.78
CA ASP A 63 2.36 -5.45 -15.16
C ASP A 63 1.01 -5.71 -14.49
N ARG A 64 -0.02 -5.93 -15.32
CA ARG A 64 -1.39 -6.18 -14.85
C ARG A 64 -1.49 -7.43 -13.96
N ARG A 65 -0.65 -8.44 -14.17
CA ARG A 65 -0.69 -9.70 -13.38
C ARG A 65 -0.23 -9.49 -11.95
N LEU A 66 0.87 -8.75 -11.76
CA LEU A 66 1.38 -8.41 -10.43
C LEU A 66 0.40 -7.50 -9.68
N ASN A 67 -0.27 -6.58 -10.38
CA ASN A 67 -1.30 -5.72 -9.78
C ASN A 67 -2.48 -6.53 -9.25
N GLN A 68 -2.98 -7.49 -10.04
CA GLN A 68 -4.08 -8.37 -9.61
C GLN A 68 -3.71 -9.18 -8.38
N GLN A 69 -2.50 -9.75 -8.33
CA GLN A 69 -2.01 -10.50 -7.17
C GLN A 69 -1.94 -9.66 -5.89
N ARG A 70 -1.52 -8.38 -5.99
CA ARG A 70 -1.49 -7.45 -4.84
C ARG A 70 -2.88 -7.14 -4.34
N LEU A 71 -3.82 -6.87 -5.24
CA LEU A 71 -5.22 -6.60 -4.89
C LEU A 71 -5.88 -7.82 -4.24
N ASP A 72 -5.61 -9.03 -4.74
CA ASP A 72 -6.12 -10.27 -4.15
C ASP A 72 -5.52 -10.56 -2.77
N ALA A 73 -4.28 -10.15 -2.51
CA ALA A 73 -3.68 -10.22 -1.18
C ALA A 73 -4.33 -9.21 -0.22
N ALA A 74 -4.57 -7.98 -0.68
CA ALA A 74 -5.25 -6.95 0.10
C ALA A 74 -6.64 -7.43 0.57
N ARG A 75 -7.42 -8.08 -0.31
CA ARG A 75 -8.75 -8.66 0.03
C ARG A 75 -8.74 -9.55 1.27
N ARG A 76 -7.64 -10.26 1.54
CA ARG A 76 -7.55 -11.22 2.65
C ARG A 76 -7.36 -10.55 4.01
N ASN A 77 -6.85 -9.33 4.02
CA ASN A 77 -6.54 -8.58 5.24
C ASN A 77 -7.61 -7.56 5.61
N VAL A 78 -8.66 -7.39 4.78
CA VAL A 78 -9.75 -6.45 5.06
C VAL A 78 -10.66 -6.99 6.16
N ALA A 79 -10.99 -6.15 7.14
CA ALA A 79 -11.92 -6.51 8.19
C ALA A 79 -13.28 -6.98 7.61
N PRO A 80 -13.99 -7.92 8.26
CA PRO A 80 -15.20 -8.55 7.69
C PRO A 80 -16.28 -7.56 7.26
N ASN A 81 -16.38 -6.43 7.95
CA ASN A 81 -17.36 -5.37 7.67
C ASN A 81 -16.98 -4.51 6.46
N LEU A 82 -15.69 -4.35 6.16
CA LEU A 82 -15.19 -3.60 5.02
C LEU A 82 -15.05 -4.49 3.77
N ALA A 83 -14.99 -5.82 3.95
CA ALA A 83 -14.91 -6.80 2.88
C ALA A 83 -16.18 -6.88 2.00
N ARG A 84 -17.29 -6.26 2.44
CA ARG A 84 -18.53 -6.18 1.66
C ARG A 84 -18.74 -4.77 1.08
N PRO A 85 -19.08 -4.67 -0.22
CA PRO A 85 -19.50 -3.40 -0.79
C PRO A 85 -20.83 -2.95 -0.17
N SER A 86 -20.97 -1.64 0.03
CA SER A 86 -22.19 -0.99 0.52
C SER A 86 -22.59 0.13 -0.45
N LYS A 87 -23.88 0.20 -0.78
CA LYS A 87 -24.41 1.32 -1.59
C LYS A 87 -24.48 2.62 -0.80
N LEU A 88 -24.52 2.53 0.53
CA LEU A 88 -24.65 3.67 1.45
C LEU A 88 -23.90 3.34 2.75
N ARG A 89 -22.59 3.59 2.78
CA ARG A 89 -21.80 3.57 4.02
C ARG A 89 -21.81 4.96 4.62
N MET A 90 -22.05 5.02 5.94
CA MET A 90 -22.13 6.26 6.71
C MET A 90 -20.89 6.39 7.59
N VAL A 91 -20.27 7.56 7.59
CA VAL A 91 -19.11 7.89 8.42
C VAL A 91 -19.42 9.19 9.14
N SER A 92 -19.52 9.13 10.47
CA SER A 92 -19.64 10.31 11.33
C SER A 92 -18.30 11.01 11.41
N LEU A 93 -18.28 12.30 11.06
CA LEU A 93 -17.08 13.12 11.11
C LEU A 93 -16.69 13.42 12.56
N ASN A 94 -17.65 13.75 13.41
CA ASN A 94 -17.39 14.07 14.82
C ASN A 94 -16.79 12.86 15.56
N ARG A 95 -17.35 11.66 15.32
CA ARG A 95 -16.85 10.43 15.94
C ARG A 95 -15.51 10.01 15.36
N LEU A 96 -15.30 10.21 14.05
CA LEU A 96 -14.01 9.95 13.41
C LEU A 96 -12.93 10.87 13.97
N GLU A 97 -13.21 12.17 14.11
CA GLU A 97 -12.31 13.15 14.70
C GLU A 97 -11.95 12.78 16.13
N ALA A 98 -12.95 12.46 16.96
CA ALA A 98 -12.72 12.04 18.35
C ALA A 98 -11.82 10.79 18.41
N ALA A 99 -12.10 9.76 17.60
CA ALA A 99 -11.29 8.54 17.56
C ALA A 99 -9.87 8.80 17.04
N VAL A 100 -9.69 9.67 16.04
CA VAL A 100 -8.36 10.04 15.55
C VAL A 100 -7.60 10.83 16.62
N SER A 101 -8.25 11.77 17.29
CA SER A 101 -7.63 12.59 18.34
C SER A 101 -7.15 11.75 19.53
N GLU A 102 -7.94 10.76 19.96
CA GLU A 102 -7.58 9.83 21.03
C GLU A 102 -6.34 9.02 20.67
N ARG A 103 -6.28 8.50 19.43
CA ARG A 103 -5.13 7.72 18.98
C ARG A 103 -3.87 8.56 18.88
N LEU A 104 -3.99 9.78 18.36
CA LEU A 104 -2.87 10.72 18.30
C LEU A 104 -2.38 11.10 19.70
N ALA A 105 -3.28 11.28 20.67
CA ALA A 105 -2.92 11.53 22.06
C ALA A 105 -2.13 10.36 22.69
N ASN A 106 -2.43 9.13 22.26
CA ASN A 106 -1.72 7.92 22.66
C ASN A 106 -0.43 7.67 21.84
N GLY A 107 -0.07 8.55 20.91
CA GLY A 107 1.10 8.39 20.04
C GLY A 107 0.91 7.35 18.93
N GLU A 108 -0.32 6.95 18.65
CA GLU A 108 -0.68 6.00 17.59
C GLU A 108 -1.11 6.70 16.31
N ALA A 109 -0.77 6.10 15.17
CA ALA A 109 -1.28 6.55 13.88
C ALA A 109 -2.75 6.12 13.68
N PRO A 110 -3.56 6.90 12.92
CA PRO A 110 -4.90 6.49 12.51
C PRO A 110 -4.89 5.13 11.80
N THR A 111 -5.93 4.31 11.97
CA THR A 111 -6.00 3.02 11.26
C THR A 111 -6.13 3.27 9.76
N GLU A 112 -5.74 2.29 8.96
CA GLU A 112 -5.99 2.30 7.52
C GLU A 112 -7.48 2.56 7.20
N GLU A 113 -8.40 1.97 7.98
CA GLU A 113 -9.84 2.18 7.82
C GLU A 113 -10.28 3.63 8.06
N MET A 114 -9.63 4.32 9.02
CA MET A 114 -9.87 5.76 9.27
C MET A 114 -9.30 6.60 8.13
N GLN A 115 -8.08 6.28 7.66
CA GLN A 115 -7.41 7.01 6.59
C GLN A 115 -8.17 6.93 5.26
N PHE A 116 -8.76 5.78 4.94
CA PHE A 116 -9.51 5.56 3.70
C PHE A 116 -11.04 5.69 3.86
N LEU A 117 -11.51 6.34 4.94
CA LEU A 117 -12.93 6.59 5.21
C LEU A 117 -13.81 5.34 5.03
N ALA A 118 -13.33 4.20 5.54
CA ALA A 118 -13.95 2.89 5.42
C ALA A 118 -14.28 2.45 3.98
N GLY A 119 -13.44 2.83 3.01
CA GLY A 119 -13.56 2.43 1.61
C GLY A 119 -14.62 3.19 0.83
N LEU A 120 -15.01 4.38 1.28
CA LEU A 120 -15.94 5.24 0.56
C LEU A 120 -15.31 5.65 -0.79
N THR A 121 -16.02 5.44 -1.90
CA THR A 121 -15.52 5.83 -3.25
C THR A 121 -15.93 7.25 -3.61
N ARG A 122 -17.06 7.72 -3.08
CA ARG A 122 -17.56 9.08 -3.31
C ARG A 122 -18.49 9.52 -2.19
N VAL A 123 -18.36 10.76 -1.75
CA VAL A 123 -19.35 11.42 -0.90
C VAL A 123 -20.55 11.83 -1.76
N LYS A 124 -21.73 11.26 -1.50
CA LYS A 124 -22.98 11.60 -2.21
C LYS A 124 -23.94 12.40 -1.35
N TYR A 125 -23.91 12.16 -0.05
CA TYR A 125 -24.84 12.75 0.90
C TYR A 125 -24.09 13.26 2.13
N VAL A 126 -24.59 14.34 2.70
CA VAL A 126 -24.20 14.84 4.00
C VAL A 126 -25.47 14.91 4.83
N PHE A 127 -25.49 14.20 5.95
CA PHE A 127 -26.57 14.20 6.91
C PHE A 127 -26.15 15.02 8.12
N TYR A 128 -27.06 15.83 8.64
CA TYR A 128 -26.92 16.50 9.92
C TYR A 128 -27.97 15.95 10.88
N TYR A 129 -27.52 15.36 11.99
CA TYR A 129 -28.38 14.85 13.05
C TYR A 129 -28.43 15.88 14.18
N PRO A 130 -29.51 16.69 14.30
CA PRO A 130 -29.55 17.80 15.24
C PRO A 130 -29.52 17.36 16.70
N GLU A 131 -30.13 16.20 17.01
CA GLU A 131 -30.20 15.66 18.37
C GLU A 131 -28.82 15.31 18.94
N THR A 132 -27.93 14.80 18.08
CA THR A 132 -26.56 14.42 18.45
C THR A 132 -25.52 15.43 17.98
N GLN A 133 -25.95 16.50 17.31
CA GLN A 133 -25.11 17.49 16.62
C GLN A 133 -24.04 16.85 15.73
N ASP A 134 -24.40 15.75 15.04
CA ASP A 134 -23.45 14.92 14.30
C ASP A 134 -23.56 15.19 12.79
N ILE A 135 -22.40 15.35 12.14
CA ILE A 135 -22.29 15.49 10.69
C ILE A 135 -21.80 14.15 10.13
N VAL A 136 -22.62 13.54 9.28
CA VAL A 136 -22.35 12.22 8.71
C VAL A 136 -22.26 12.31 7.20
N ILE A 137 -21.11 11.93 6.64
CA ILE A 137 -20.94 11.77 5.20
C ILE A 137 -21.37 10.36 4.79
N ALA A 138 -22.00 10.23 3.62
CA ALA A 138 -22.44 8.94 3.13
C ALA A 138 -22.34 8.78 1.61
N GLY A 139 -22.19 7.53 1.18
CA GLY A 139 -22.09 7.19 -0.23
C GLY A 139 -21.73 5.72 -0.47
N PRO A 140 -21.48 5.36 -1.75
CA PRO A 140 -21.02 4.02 -2.09
C PRO A 140 -19.64 3.76 -1.51
N ALA A 141 -19.45 2.55 -1.01
CA ALA A 141 -18.18 2.09 -0.45
C ALA A 141 -17.91 0.64 -0.83
N GLU A 142 -16.64 0.29 -0.96
CA GLU A 142 -16.23 -1.05 -1.32
C GLU A 142 -14.91 -1.44 -0.66
N PRO A 143 -14.54 -2.74 -0.67
CA PRO A 143 -13.20 -3.16 -0.29
C PRO A 143 -12.18 -2.43 -1.16
N TYR A 144 -11.04 -2.05 -0.59
CA TYR A 144 -10.01 -1.30 -1.28
C TYR A 144 -8.63 -1.93 -1.13
N GLY A 145 -7.71 -1.50 -1.99
CA GLY A 145 -6.31 -1.86 -1.91
C GLY A 145 -5.44 -0.87 -2.69
N VAL A 146 -4.14 -0.96 -2.49
CA VAL A 146 -3.17 -0.11 -3.17
C VAL A 146 -2.74 -0.76 -4.48
N ASP A 147 -2.87 -0.05 -5.60
CA ASP A 147 -2.41 -0.52 -6.89
C ASP A 147 -0.88 -0.38 -7.06
N ALA A 148 -0.30 -0.80 -8.18
CA ALA A 148 1.14 -0.64 -8.38
C ALA A 148 1.62 0.79 -8.60
N SER A 149 0.71 1.73 -8.85
CA SER A 149 1.02 3.16 -8.88
C SER A 149 1.00 3.79 -7.48
N GLY A 150 0.69 3.02 -6.45
CA GLY A 150 0.60 3.50 -5.07
C GLY A 150 -0.74 4.15 -4.74
N ARG A 151 -1.75 4.03 -5.61
CA ARG A 151 -3.06 4.67 -5.42
C ARG A 151 -4.02 3.72 -4.72
N ALA A 152 -4.77 4.23 -3.76
CA ALA A 152 -5.87 3.50 -3.14
C ALA A 152 -7.06 3.43 -4.11
N VAL A 153 -7.40 2.20 -4.51
CA VAL A 153 -8.48 1.93 -5.46
C VAL A 153 -9.43 0.87 -4.89
N GLY A 154 -10.69 1.02 -5.24
CA GLY A 154 -11.72 0.04 -4.92
C GLY A 154 -11.51 -1.25 -5.72
N LEU A 155 -11.62 -2.39 -5.03
CA LEU A 155 -11.28 -3.70 -5.57
C LEU A 155 -12.33 -4.24 -6.54
N ASN A 156 -13.52 -3.65 -6.58
CA ASN A 156 -14.61 -4.11 -7.44
C ASN A 156 -14.76 -3.21 -8.65
N SER A 157 -14.74 -1.90 -8.44
CA SER A 157 -14.96 -0.89 -9.48
C SER A 157 -13.68 -0.34 -10.10
N GLY A 158 -12.56 -0.36 -9.36
CA GLY A 158 -11.35 0.36 -9.72
C GLY A 158 -11.46 1.89 -9.51
N GLU A 159 -12.53 2.38 -8.90
CA GLU A 159 -12.67 3.79 -8.55
C GLU A 159 -11.67 4.18 -7.45
N ALA A 160 -11.31 5.47 -7.42
CA ALA A 160 -10.48 6.02 -6.35
C ALA A 160 -11.24 5.97 -5.00
N ILE A 161 -10.51 5.71 -3.93
CA ILE A 161 -11.05 5.76 -2.56
C ILE A 161 -10.83 7.14 -1.97
N THR A 162 -11.82 7.66 -1.25
CA THR A 162 -11.72 8.94 -0.56
C THR A 162 -10.79 8.82 0.64
N GLN A 163 -9.77 9.67 0.70
CA GLN A 163 -8.82 9.72 1.81
C GLN A 163 -9.19 10.82 2.79
N LEU A 164 -8.90 10.61 4.08
CA LEU A 164 -9.11 11.57 5.13
C LEU A 164 -8.27 12.84 4.91
N GLU A 165 -7.03 12.71 4.46
CA GLU A 165 -6.16 13.85 4.15
C GLU A 165 -6.73 14.72 3.04
N ASP A 166 -7.23 14.10 1.96
CA ASP A 166 -7.82 14.83 0.82
C ASP A 166 -9.10 15.56 1.24
N LEU A 167 -9.92 14.93 2.09
CA LEU A 167 -11.10 15.56 2.66
C LEU A 167 -10.72 16.77 3.52
N VAL A 168 -9.73 16.62 4.40
CA VAL A 168 -9.24 17.71 5.26
C VAL A 168 -8.65 18.84 4.44
N VAL A 169 -7.87 18.53 3.41
CA VAL A 169 -7.32 19.52 2.48
C VAL A 169 -8.45 20.26 1.76
N ALA A 170 -9.46 19.54 1.25
CA ALA A 170 -10.61 20.14 0.59
C ALA A 170 -11.37 21.10 1.52
N LEU A 171 -11.64 20.69 2.77
CA LEU A 171 -12.35 21.53 3.75
C LEU A 171 -11.54 22.78 4.16
N ARG A 172 -10.21 22.68 4.18
CA ARG A 172 -9.33 23.83 4.48
C ARG A 172 -9.17 24.78 3.30
N ALA A 173 -9.09 24.23 2.09
CA ALA A 173 -8.91 25.00 0.86
C ALA A 173 -10.19 25.71 0.43
N PHE A 174 -11.35 25.09 0.69
CA PHE A 174 -12.67 25.59 0.33
C PHE A 174 -13.51 25.76 1.59
N PRO A 175 -13.26 26.83 2.39
CA PRO A 175 -14.15 27.16 3.50
C PRO A 175 -15.57 27.45 2.99
N PRO A 176 -16.61 27.16 3.79
CA PRO A 176 -18.00 27.44 3.44
C PRO A 176 -18.30 28.94 3.29
#